data_AF-A0A7X9JF70-F1
#
_entry.id   AF-A0A7X9JF70-F1
#
_cell.length_a   1.000
_cell.length_b   1.000
_cell.length_c   1.000
_cell.angle_alpha   90.00
_cell.angle_beta   90.00
_cell.angle_gamma   90.00
#
_symmetry.space_group_name_H-M   'P 1'
#
loop_
_entity.id
_entity.type
_entity.pdbx_description
1 polymer ?
#
loop_
_entity_poly.entity_id
_entity_poly.type
_entity_poly.pdbx_seq_one_letter_code
_entity_poly.pdbx_strand_id
1 'polypeptide(L)'
;MRIWDVNPGYLNRQSLLGEHRELHAIVSIIQHNKKGYSRHPETLRWHGFGWALSQRHRLLAAEMNLRGFTDRSPAMIKTQPQKWPHVFVDSPTSQFSILKKKYVNKEQGRIPLPNSVQQLWAQHQYSVMARDEAEYKYIGGWVTSRKSGKGIHEIYPELVSLLRCPPVEANLRNALEQMWNFVCAYAPHPATAMKKESSRHLLKQIQRTAVLHDIVYLKESTALGELPAWQI
;
A
#
# COMPACT_ATOMS: atom_id res chain seq x y z
N MET A 1 -0.58 -15.95 13.03
CA MET A 1 0.09 -15.55 11.78
C MET A 1 -0.95 -14.97 10.86
N ARG A 2 -0.76 -13.75 10.39
CA ARG A 2 -1.66 -13.08 9.45
C ARG A 2 -0.83 -12.17 8.54
N ILE A 3 -1.07 -12.26 7.25
CA ILE A 3 -0.53 -11.31 6.28
C ILE A 3 -1.74 -10.60 5.67
N TRP A 4 -1.81 -9.29 5.88
CA TRP A 4 -2.94 -8.51 5.41
C TRP A 4 -2.78 -8.26 3.91
N ASP A 5 -3.88 -8.31 3.17
CA ASP A 5 -3.91 -7.96 1.75
C ASP A 5 -4.24 -6.46 1.57
N VAL A 6 -4.80 -5.82 2.60
CA VAL A 6 -5.01 -4.37 2.61
C VAL A 6 -3.69 -3.60 2.66
N ASN A 7 -3.70 -2.36 2.17
CA ASN A 7 -2.53 -1.49 2.18
C ASN A 7 -2.00 -1.28 3.62
N PRO A 8 -0.68 -1.32 3.86
CA PRO A 8 -0.10 -1.10 5.20
C PRO A 8 -0.50 0.23 5.87
N GLY A 9 -0.85 1.25 5.09
CA GLY A 9 -1.38 2.53 5.57
C GLY A 9 -2.61 2.39 6.47
N TYR A 10 -3.45 1.37 6.26
CA TYR A 10 -4.62 1.06 7.09
C TYR A 10 -4.29 0.36 8.41
N LEU A 11 -3.10 -0.19 8.55
CA LEU A 11 -2.70 -0.91 9.76
C LEU A 11 -2.27 0.10 10.81
N ASN A 12 -2.80 -0.01 12.02
CA ASN A 12 -2.26 0.73 13.15
C ASN A 12 -0.87 0.22 13.52
N ARG A 13 -0.18 0.93 14.43
CA ARG A 13 1.19 0.59 14.84
C ARG A 13 1.34 -0.89 15.24
N GLN A 14 0.43 -1.42 16.06
CA GLN A 14 0.51 -2.80 16.55
C GLN A 14 0.30 -3.83 15.43
N SER A 15 -0.67 -3.61 14.53
CA SER A 15 -0.92 -4.50 13.41
C SER A 15 0.18 -4.45 12.36
N LEU A 16 0.75 -3.27 12.10
CA LEU A 16 1.87 -3.09 11.16
C LEU A 16 3.12 -3.85 11.63
N LEU A 17 3.53 -3.62 12.88
CA LEU A 17 4.68 -4.32 13.48
C LEU A 17 4.41 -5.81 13.68
N GLY A 18 3.17 -6.17 13.98
CA GLY A 18 2.72 -7.56 14.10
C GLY A 18 2.85 -8.31 12.78
N GLU A 19 2.31 -7.77 11.69
CA GLU A 19 2.42 -8.36 10.37
C GLU A 19 3.88 -8.48 9.93
N HIS A 20 4.69 -7.44 10.15
CA HIS A 20 6.13 -7.48 9.84
C HIS A 20 6.82 -8.68 10.50
N ARG A 21 6.57 -8.91 11.79
CA ARG A 21 7.11 -10.08 12.52
C ARG A 21 6.56 -11.41 12.00
N GLU A 22 5.26 -11.47 11.73
CA GLU A 22 4.61 -12.69 11.23
C GLU A 22 5.09 -13.06 9.82
N LEU A 23 5.36 -12.05 8.97
CA LEU A 23 5.97 -12.24 7.66
C LEU A 23 7.34 -12.89 7.78
N HIS A 24 8.22 -12.39 8.66
CA HIS A 24 9.51 -13.03 8.91
C HIS A 24 9.39 -14.47 9.41
N ALA A 25 8.39 -14.74 10.24
CA ALA A 25 8.15 -16.10 10.71
C ALA A 25 7.72 -17.01 9.54
N ILE A 26 6.84 -16.56 8.64
CA ILE A 26 6.48 -17.31 7.42
C ILE A 26 7.71 -17.53 6.54
N VAL A 27 8.51 -16.49 6.31
CA VAL A 27 9.78 -16.58 5.55
C VAL A 27 10.69 -17.65 6.15
N SER A 28 10.89 -17.63 7.47
CA SER A 28 11.73 -18.59 8.16
C SER A 28 11.19 -20.03 8.08
N ILE A 29 9.87 -20.21 8.15
CA ILE A 29 9.25 -21.54 8.01
C ILE A 29 9.48 -22.10 6.61
N ILE A 30 9.23 -21.29 5.57
CA ILE A 30 9.38 -21.69 4.16
C ILE A 30 10.85 -21.95 3.83
N GLN A 31 11.76 -21.03 4.19
CA GLN A 31 13.17 -21.11 3.81
C GLN A 31 13.90 -22.29 4.49
N HIS A 32 13.51 -22.66 5.71
CA HIS A 32 14.17 -23.71 6.47
C HIS A 32 13.32 -24.98 6.61
N ASN A 33 12.22 -25.11 5.86
CA ASN A 33 11.31 -26.26 5.91
C ASN A 33 10.89 -26.65 7.35
N LYS A 34 10.62 -25.67 8.21
CA LYS A 34 10.28 -25.92 9.63
C LYS A 34 8.92 -26.62 9.73
N LYS A 35 8.77 -27.55 10.68
CA LYS A 35 7.50 -28.28 10.91
C LYS A 35 6.46 -27.45 11.67
N GLY A 36 6.89 -26.61 12.61
CA GLY A 36 5.98 -25.77 13.40
C GLY A 36 5.28 -24.73 12.53
N TYR A 37 3.95 -24.63 12.64
CA TYR A 37 3.09 -23.72 11.85
C TYR A 37 3.18 -23.87 10.32
N SER A 38 3.83 -24.91 9.79
CA SER A 38 3.92 -25.14 8.33
C SER A 38 2.57 -25.34 7.66
N ARG A 39 1.60 -25.88 8.41
CA ARG A 39 0.21 -26.09 7.99
C ARG A 39 -0.72 -24.92 8.32
N HIS A 40 -0.20 -23.81 8.82
CA HIS A 40 -1.02 -22.63 9.06
C HIS A 40 -1.56 -22.09 7.72
N PRO A 41 -2.84 -21.65 7.62
CA PRO A 41 -3.43 -21.19 6.35
C PRO A 41 -2.59 -20.14 5.62
N GLU A 42 -2.06 -19.16 6.34
CA GLU A 42 -1.14 -18.16 5.77
C GLU A 42 0.16 -18.76 5.25
N THR A 43 0.79 -19.66 6.00
CA THR A 43 2.04 -20.30 5.55
C THR A 43 1.82 -21.10 4.28
N LEU A 44 0.71 -21.84 4.20
CA LEU A 44 0.32 -22.57 3.00
C LEU A 44 0.02 -21.63 1.82
N ARG A 45 -0.73 -20.54 2.06
CA ARG A 45 -1.08 -19.54 1.05
C ARG A 45 0.15 -18.91 0.39
N TRP A 46 1.17 -18.63 1.19
CA TRP A 46 2.39 -17.95 0.73
C TRP A 46 3.50 -18.89 0.24
N HIS A 47 3.31 -20.20 0.38
CA HIS A 47 4.28 -21.19 -0.09
C HIS A 47 4.49 -21.07 -1.60
N GLY A 48 5.75 -20.94 -2.04
CA GLY A 48 6.12 -20.73 -3.44
C GLY A 48 6.06 -19.27 -3.94
N PHE A 49 5.59 -18.33 -3.12
CA PHE A 49 5.42 -16.90 -3.49
C PHE A 49 6.44 -15.97 -2.82
N GLY A 50 7.71 -16.36 -2.75
CA GLY A 50 8.78 -15.60 -2.08
C GLY A 50 9.04 -14.19 -2.64
N TRP A 51 8.87 -13.96 -3.94
CA TRP A 51 8.94 -12.63 -4.54
C TRP A 51 7.85 -11.72 -3.96
N ALA A 52 6.61 -12.22 -3.88
CA ALA A 52 5.50 -11.46 -3.32
C ALA A 52 5.64 -11.26 -1.81
N LEU A 53 6.20 -12.22 -1.06
CA LEU A 53 6.58 -12.02 0.35
C LEU A 53 7.61 -10.89 0.48
N SER A 54 8.62 -10.88 -0.39
CA SER A 54 9.65 -9.83 -0.40
C SER A 54 9.06 -8.46 -0.80
N GLN A 55 8.09 -8.42 -1.73
CA GLN A 55 7.38 -7.19 -2.08
C GLN A 55 6.46 -6.72 -0.95
N ARG A 56 5.71 -7.63 -0.28
CA ARG A 56 4.89 -7.29 0.89
C ARG A 56 5.75 -6.76 2.03
N HIS A 57 6.91 -7.36 2.27
CA HIS A 57 7.89 -6.85 3.22
C HIS A 57 8.31 -5.42 2.87
N ARG A 58 8.67 -5.14 1.62
CA ARG A 58 9.00 -3.76 1.18
C ARG A 58 7.85 -2.78 1.38
N LEU A 59 6.61 -3.19 1.16
CA LEU A 59 5.43 -2.36 1.43
C LEU A 59 5.29 -2.03 2.93
N LEU A 60 5.50 -3.02 3.81
CA LEU A 60 5.50 -2.80 5.26
C LEU A 60 6.64 -1.88 5.69
N ALA A 61 7.85 -2.14 5.20
CA ALA A 61 9.04 -1.35 5.51
C ALA A 61 8.90 0.10 5.02
N ALA A 62 8.34 0.33 3.83
CA ALA A 62 8.09 1.67 3.31
C ALA A 62 7.10 2.46 4.19
N GLU A 63 6.02 1.82 4.61
CA GLU A 63 5.06 2.43 5.54
C GLU A 63 5.66 2.68 6.93
N MET A 64 6.46 1.73 7.44
CA MET A 64 7.21 1.87 8.68
C MET A 64 8.16 3.07 8.62
N ASN A 65 8.93 3.20 7.52
CA ASN A 65 9.85 4.33 7.29
C ASN A 65 9.10 5.66 7.22
N LEU A 66 7.95 5.71 6.53
CA LEU A 66 7.11 6.92 6.46
C LEU A 66 6.63 7.36 7.86
N ARG A 67 6.41 6.41 8.78
CA ARG A 67 5.99 6.67 10.17
C ARG A 67 7.17 6.83 11.15
N GLY A 68 8.41 6.91 10.65
CA GLY A 68 9.61 7.14 11.46
C GLY A 68 10.21 5.90 12.12
N PHE A 69 9.76 4.69 11.77
CA PHE A 69 10.45 3.46 12.16
C PHE A 69 11.59 3.16 11.18
N THR A 70 12.64 2.50 11.64
CA THR A 70 13.70 2.00 10.75
C THR A 70 13.60 0.48 10.68
N ASP A 71 13.28 -0.05 9.50
CA ASP A 71 13.47 -1.49 9.24
C ASP A 71 14.96 -1.80 9.09
N ARG A 72 15.42 -2.84 9.78
CA ARG A 72 16.83 -3.31 9.79
C ARG A 72 16.94 -4.80 9.45
N SER A 73 15.85 -5.44 9.05
CA SER A 73 15.78 -6.87 8.80
C SER A 73 15.21 -7.13 7.41
N PRO A 74 15.99 -6.92 6.34
CA PRO A 74 15.47 -7.18 4.99
C PRO A 74 15.08 -8.66 4.82
N ALA A 75 13.82 -8.92 4.44
CA ALA A 75 13.38 -10.25 4.03
C ALA A 75 13.66 -10.47 2.54
N MET A 76 14.68 -11.28 2.21
CA MET A 76 14.99 -11.66 0.84
C MET A 76 14.73 -13.15 0.62
N ILE A 77 13.67 -13.47 -0.13
CA ILE A 77 13.41 -14.83 -0.63
C ILE A 77 13.40 -14.79 -2.16
N LYS A 78 14.25 -15.62 -2.78
CA LYS A 78 14.29 -15.78 -4.24
C LYS A 78 13.22 -16.79 -4.68
N THR A 79 12.22 -16.35 -5.45
CA THR A 79 11.28 -17.23 -6.17
C THR A 79 10.83 -16.58 -7.49
N GLN A 80 9.87 -17.22 -8.17
CA GLN A 80 9.25 -16.72 -9.41
C GLN A 80 8.83 -15.24 -9.26
N PRO A 81 9.25 -14.37 -10.20
CA PRO A 81 8.94 -12.95 -10.13
C PRO A 81 7.44 -12.70 -10.35
N GLN A 82 6.93 -11.65 -9.70
CA GLN A 82 5.62 -11.04 -9.97
C GLN A 82 4.38 -11.94 -9.78
N LYS A 83 4.50 -13.09 -9.12
CA LYS A 83 3.35 -13.92 -8.76
C LYS A 83 2.94 -13.70 -7.30
N TRP A 84 1.67 -13.40 -7.10
CA TRP A 84 1.03 -13.31 -5.80
C TRP A 84 0.09 -14.50 -5.57
N PRO A 85 -0.20 -14.87 -4.31
CA PRO A 85 -1.27 -15.82 -4.02
C PRO A 85 -2.60 -15.32 -4.59
N HIS A 86 -3.30 -16.21 -5.30
CA HIS A 86 -4.61 -15.93 -5.92
C HIS A 86 -5.77 -15.97 -4.91
N VAL A 87 -5.62 -16.75 -3.85
CA VAL A 87 -6.63 -16.91 -2.81
C VAL A 87 -6.36 -15.96 -1.65
N PHE A 88 -7.45 -15.49 -1.02
CA PHE A 88 -7.40 -14.74 0.22
C PHE A 88 -7.84 -15.65 1.37
N VAL A 89 -7.20 -15.56 2.55
CA VAL A 89 -7.74 -16.21 3.76
C VAL A 89 -9.03 -15.49 4.18
N ASP A 90 -8.97 -14.16 4.25
CA ASP A 90 -10.12 -13.27 4.37
C ASP A 90 -10.09 -12.32 3.19
N SER A 91 -11.21 -12.09 2.49
CA SER A 91 -11.25 -11.13 1.38
C SER A 91 -10.80 -9.73 1.84
N PRO A 92 -10.23 -8.88 0.96
CA PRO A 92 -9.79 -7.54 1.33
C PRO A 92 -10.86 -6.70 2.04
N THR A 93 -12.12 -6.83 1.60
CA THR A 93 -13.27 -6.18 2.25
C THR A 93 -13.54 -6.73 3.65
N SER A 94 -13.51 -8.05 3.83
CA SER A 94 -13.67 -8.67 5.14
C SER A 94 -12.54 -8.27 6.10
N GLN A 95 -11.34 -8.05 5.59
CA GLN A 95 -10.21 -7.56 6.39
C GLN A 95 -10.49 -6.18 6.99
N PHE A 96 -11.15 -5.25 6.28
CA PHE A 96 -11.58 -3.99 6.88
C PHE A 96 -12.55 -4.19 8.05
N SER A 97 -13.48 -5.12 7.96
CA SER A 97 -14.38 -5.45 9.07
C SER A 97 -13.63 -5.99 10.29
N ILE A 98 -12.61 -6.83 10.06
CA ILE A 98 -11.74 -7.35 11.13
C ILE A 98 -10.95 -6.23 11.79
N LEU A 99 -10.35 -5.34 10.99
CA LEU A 99 -9.59 -4.19 11.47
C LEU A 99 -10.50 -3.21 12.26
N LYS A 100 -11.69 -2.91 11.75
CA LYS A 100 -12.67 -2.05 12.42
C LYS A 100 -13.00 -2.56 13.83
N LYS A 101 -13.26 -3.87 13.96
CA LYS A 101 -13.48 -4.52 15.27
C LYS A 101 -12.23 -4.45 16.16
N LYS A 102 -11.04 -4.66 15.58
CA LYS A 102 -9.77 -4.62 16.32
C LYS A 102 -9.45 -3.21 16.86
N TYR A 103 -9.96 -2.16 16.21
CA TYR A 103 -9.57 -0.78 16.47
C TYR A 103 -10.62 0.10 17.16
N VAL A 104 -11.76 -0.45 17.63
CA VAL A 104 -12.86 0.32 18.24
C VAL A 104 -12.39 1.32 19.31
N ASN A 105 -11.38 0.95 20.12
CA ASN A 105 -10.79 1.81 21.15
C ASN A 105 -9.26 1.87 21.04
N LYS A 106 -8.74 1.85 19.81
CA LYS A 106 -7.30 1.91 19.54
C LYS A 106 -7.00 2.96 18.50
N GLU A 107 -5.76 3.43 18.50
CA GLU A 107 -5.21 4.21 17.40
C GLU A 107 -5.44 3.48 16.07
N GLN A 108 -5.85 4.24 15.06
CA GLN A 108 -6.05 3.75 13.69
C GLN A 108 -4.71 3.66 12.93
N GLY A 109 -4.77 3.20 11.68
CA GLY A 109 -3.64 3.39 10.76
C GLY A 109 -3.43 4.86 10.41
N ARG A 110 -2.33 5.15 9.70
CA ARG A 110 -2.10 6.47 9.09
C ARG A 110 -3.28 6.86 8.19
N ILE A 111 -3.80 5.87 7.47
CA ILE A 111 -4.98 6.00 6.63
C ILE A 111 -6.17 5.44 7.42
N PRO A 112 -7.24 6.22 7.64
CA PRO A 112 -8.44 5.72 8.29
C PRO A 112 -9.13 4.68 7.41
N LEU A 113 -9.77 3.68 8.03
CA LEU A 113 -10.56 2.69 7.30
C LEU A 113 -11.69 3.41 6.52
N PRO A 114 -11.87 3.12 5.22
CA PRO A 114 -12.80 3.87 4.40
C PRO A 114 -14.25 3.57 4.81
N ASN A 115 -15.03 4.62 5.01
CA ASN A 115 -16.46 4.51 5.32
C ASN A 115 -17.34 4.59 4.06
N SER A 116 -16.76 4.95 2.91
CA SER A 116 -17.44 5.05 1.64
C SER A 116 -16.53 4.67 0.48
N VAL A 117 -17.13 4.37 -0.67
CA VAL A 117 -16.39 4.14 -1.92
C VAL A 117 -15.61 5.39 -2.34
N GLN A 118 -16.16 6.58 -2.11
CA GLN A 118 -15.52 7.85 -2.43
C GLN A 118 -14.25 8.03 -1.61
N GLN A 119 -14.29 7.71 -0.31
CA GLN A 119 -13.12 7.77 0.55
C GLN A 119 -12.09 6.70 0.15
N LEU A 120 -12.53 5.47 -0.13
CA LEU A 120 -11.65 4.41 -0.63
C LEU A 120 -10.93 4.85 -1.91
N TRP A 121 -11.67 5.44 -2.85
CA TRP A 121 -11.11 5.93 -4.10
C TRP A 121 -10.13 7.08 -3.86
N ALA A 122 -10.49 8.07 -3.06
CA ALA A 122 -9.62 9.21 -2.74
C ALA A 122 -8.26 8.76 -2.19
N GLN A 123 -8.26 7.72 -1.34
CA GLN A 123 -7.07 7.13 -0.74
C GLN A 123 -6.20 6.34 -1.75
N HIS A 124 -6.78 5.82 -2.84
CA HIS A 124 -6.07 4.94 -3.80
C HIS A 124 -5.78 5.55 -5.17
N GLN A 125 -6.43 6.65 -5.53
CA GLN A 125 -6.45 7.17 -6.90
C GLN A 125 -5.05 7.41 -7.50
N TYR A 126 -4.08 7.88 -6.73
CA TYR A 126 -2.71 8.11 -7.22
C TYR A 126 -1.92 6.82 -7.40
N SER A 127 -2.16 5.81 -6.56
CA SER A 127 -1.58 4.49 -6.74
C SER A 127 -2.15 3.79 -7.98
N VAL A 128 -3.43 4.00 -8.28
CA VAL A 128 -4.08 3.51 -9.50
C VAL A 128 -3.53 4.27 -10.71
N MET A 129 -3.51 5.60 -10.66
CA MET A 129 -2.96 6.46 -11.72
C MET A 129 -1.54 6.08 -12.09
N ALA A 130 -0.68 5.81 -11.09
CA ALA A 130 0.72 5.43 -11.32
C ALA A 130 0.89 4.10 -12.07
N ARG A 131 -0.15 3.27 -12.14
CA ARG A 131 -0.14 1.95 -12.80
C ARG A 131 -0.87 2.00 -14.13
N ASP A 132 -2.10 2.50 -14.11
CA ASP A 132 -2.99 2.42 -15.26
C ASP A 132 -3.90 3.67 -15.32
N GLU A 133 -3.68 4.49 -16.35
CA GLU A 133 -4.45 5.72 -16.56
C GLU A 133 -5.89 5.42 -17.02
N ALA A 134 -6.11 4.33 -17.76
CA ALA A 134 -7.44 3.94 -18.22
C ALA A 134 -8.30 3.47 -17.03
N GLU A 135 -7.75 2.63 -16.16
CA GLU A 135 -8.41 2.24 -14.91
C GLU A 135 -8.65 3.44 -13.99
N TYR A 136 -7.69 4.37 -13.91
CA TYR A 136 -7.88 5.60 -13.14
C TYR A 136 -9.10 6.40 -13.60
N LYS A 137 -9.22 6.62 -14.93
CA LYS A 137 -10.36 7.35 -15.52
C LYS A 137 -11.66 6.57 -15.36
N TYR A 138 -11.64 5.27 -15.58
CA TYR A 138 -12.81 4.40 -15.48
C TYR A 138 -13.38 4.38 -14.06
N ILE A 139 -12.54 4.05 -13.07
CA ILE A 139 -12.97 3.97 -11.66
C ILE A 139 -13.37 5.35 -11.16
N GLY A 140 -12.59 6.40 -11.47
CA GLY A 140 -12.93 7.78 -11.07
C GLY A 140 -14.26 8.27 -11.68
N GLY A 141 -14.50 8.00 -12.96
CA GLY A 141 -15.77 8.30 -13.63
C GLY A 141 -16.94 7.53 -13.01
N TRP A 142 -16.72 6.26 -12.66
CA TRP A 142 -17.73 5.45 -11.98
C TRP A 142 -18.07 6.00 -10.58
N VAL A 143 -17.06 6.27 -9.73
CA VAL A 143 -17.24 6.79 -8.37
C VAL A 143 -17.98 8.14 -8.36
N THR A 144 -17.69 9.00 -9.35
CA THR A 144 -18.35 10.32 -9.50
C THR A 144 -19.77 10.21 -10.05
N SER A 145 -20.05 9.25 -10.95
CA SER A 145 -21.37 9.09 -11.58
C SER A 145 -22.50 8.76 -10.61
N ARG A 146 -22.20 8.34 -9.36
CA ARG A 146 -23.15 7.88 -8.34
C ARG A 146 -24.15 6.82 -8.84
N LYS A 147 -23.86 6.15 -9.96
CA LYS A 147 -24.69 5.05 -10.47
C LYS A 147 -24.75 3.98 -9.39
N SER A 148 -25.91 3.89 -8.75
CA SER A 148 -26.19 3.03 -7.62
C SER A 148 -25.95 1.58 -8.04
N GLY A 149 -25.13 0.87 -7.27
CA GLY A 149 -24.84 -0.54 -7.54
C GLY A 149 -23.62 -1.00 -6.77
N LYS A 150 -22.43 -0.47 -7.12
CA LYS A 150 -21.19 -1.06 -6.58
C LYS A 150 -20.72 -0.47 -5.25
N GLY A 151 -20.55 -1.33 -4.24
CA GLY A 151 -20.00 -0.95 -2.94
C GLY A 151 -18.48 -1.14 -2.84
N ILE A 152 -17.90 -0.81 -1.67
CA ILE A 152 -16.49 -1.12 -1.34
C ILE A 152 -16.19 -2.61 -1.59
N HIS A 153 -17.17 -3.47 -1.31
CA HIS A 153 -17.04 -4.92 -1.40
C HIS A 153 -16.75 -5.44 -2.80
N GLU A 154 -17.21 -4.74 -3.83
CA GLU A 154 -17.03 -5.11 -5.24
C GLU A 154 -15.70 -4.62 -5.79
N ILE A 155 -15.38 -3.34 -5.56
CA ILE A 155 -14.21 -2.69 -6.18
C ILE A 155 -12.90 -2.98 -5.45
N TYR A 156 -12.93 -3.21 -4.13
CA TYR A 156 -11.69 -3.27 -3.36
C TYR A 156 -10.80 -4.49 -3.67
N PRO A 157 -11.33 -5.71 -3.90
CA PRO A 157 -10.51 -6.83 -4.36
C PRO A 157 -9.81 -6.57 -5.71
N GLU A 158 -10.49 -5.88 -6.63
CA GLU A 158 -9.93 -5.48 -7.93
C GLU A 158 -8.80 -4.45 -7.72
N LEU A 159 -9.01 -3.44 -6.88
CA LEU A 159 -7.97 -2.47 -6.50
C LEU A 159 -6.75 -3.16 -5.88
N VAL A 160 -6.93 -4.09 -4.93
CA VAL A 160 -5.82 -4.85 -4.35
C VAL A 160 -5.04 -5.62 -5.41
N SER A 161 -5.73 -6.19 -6.39
CA SER A 161 -5.10 -6.92 -7.49
C SER A 161 -4.29 -5.99 -8.40
N LEU A 162 -4.81 -4.80 -8.73
CA LEU A 162 -4.08 -3.78 -9.49
C LEU A 162 -2.84 -3.29 -8.72
N LEU A 163 -2.98 -3.03 -7.42
CA LEU A 163 -1.89 -2.52 -6.57
C LEU A 163 -0.75 -3.52 -6.36
N ARG A 164 -0.97 -4.80 -6.67
CA ARG A 164 0.04 -5.86 -6.66
C ARG A 164 0.94 -5.84 -7.91
N CYS A 165 0.66 -4.99 -8.88
CA CYS A 165 1.51 -4.72 -10.03
C CYS A 165 2.45 -3.52 -9.76
N PRO A 166 3.65 -3.49 -10.36
CA PRO A 166 4.51 -2.31 -10.30
C PRO A 166 3.89 -1.12 -11.06
N PRO A 167 4.20 0.12 -10.65
CA PRO A 167 3.83 1.31 -11.43
C PRO A 167 4.57 1.34 -12.77
N VAL A 168 4.01 2.07 -13.73
CA VAL A 168 4.62 2.36 -15.04
C VAL A 168 5.29 3.72 -14.96
N GLU A 169 6.56 3.86 -15.39
CA GLU A 169 7.36 5.07 -15.11
C GLU A 169 6.70 6.38 -15.57
N ALA A 170 6.13 6.43 -16.78
CA ALA A 170 5.45 7.62 -17.28
C ALA A 170 4.22 7.98 -16.42
N ASN A 171 3.43 6.98 -16.05
CA ASN A 171 2.24 7.14 -15.23
C ASN A 171 2.58 7.53 -13.78
N LEU A 172 3.63 6.92 -13.22
CA LEU A 172 4.20 7.28 -11.92
C LEU A 172 4.58 8.75 -11.91
N ARG A 173 5.32 9.21 -12.93
CA ARG A 173 5.72 10.61 -13.01
C ARG A 173 4.53 11.55 -12.98
N ASN A 174 3.52 11.28 -13.82
CA ASN A 174 2.28 12.04 -13.83
C ASN A 174 1.58 12.04 -12.46
N ALA A 175 1.46 10.88 -11.80
CA ALA A 175 0.86 10.80 -10.47
C ALA A 175 1.62 11.64 -9.43
N LEU A 176 2.95 11.62 -9.46
CA LEU A 176 3.78 12.44 -8.56
C LEU A 176 3.64 13.93 -8.84
N GLU A 177 3.54 14.34 -10.10
CA GLU A 177 3.30 15.75 -10.47
C GLU A 177 1.93 16.23 -9.98
N GLN A 178 0.89 15.39 -10.05
CA GLN A 178 -0.41 15.70 -9.47
C GLN A 178 -0.36 15.81 -7.94
N MET A 179 0.35 14.89 -7.28
CA MET A 179 0.56 14.97 -5.82
C MET A 179 1.38 16.20 -5.43
N TRP A 180 2.37 16.60 -6.24
CA TRP A 180 3.20 17.78 -6.01
C TRP A 180 2.38 19.07 -5.93
N ASN A 181 1.30 19.18 -6.69
CA ASN A 181 0.42 20.36 -6.69
C ASN A 181 -0.19 20.66 -5.30
N PHE A 182 -0.29 19.66 -4.40
CA PHE A 182 -0.77 19.86 -3.03
C PHE A 182 0.29 20.37 -2.06
N VAL A 183 1.57 20.23 -2.40
CA VAL A 183 2.70 20.53 -1.52
C VAL A 183 3.63 21.62 -2.07
N CYS A 184 3.51 21.98 -3.34
CA CYS A 184 4.43 22.88 -4.02
C CYS A 184 4.48 24.28 -3.36
N ALA A 185 3.37 24.76 -2.79
CA ALA A 185 3.32 26.03 -2.06
C ALA A 185 4.20 26.06 -0.79
N TYR A 186 4.52 24.89 -0.25
CA TYR A 186 5.36 24.73 0.94
C TYR A 186 6.81 24.36 0.59
N ALA A 187 7.13 24.16 -0.69
CA ALA A 187 8.46 23.83 -1.14
C ALA A 187 9.33 25.10 -1.23
N PRO A 188 10.60 25.06 -0.78
CA PRO A 188 11.48 26.22 -0.83
C PRO A 188 11.79 26.67 -2.28
N HIS A 189 11.70 25.76 -3.27
CA HIS A 189 11.95 26.06 -4.69
C HIS A 189 10.93 25.34 -5.61
N PRO A 190 9.68 25.82 -5.70
CA PRO A 190 8.57 25.09 -6.34
C PRO A 190 8.80 24.79 -7.83
N ALA A 191 9.41 25.72 -8.56
CA ALA A 191 9.61 25.62 -10.02
C ALA A 191 10.79 24.72 -10.41
N THR A 192 11.78 24.56 -9.52
CA THR A 192 13.02 23.83 -9.82
C THR A 192 12.90 22.33 -9.56
N ALA A 193 12.06 21.93 -8.60
CA ALA A 193 11.83 20.53 -8.24
C ALA A 193 11.25 19.70 -9.42
N MET A 194 10.34 20.29 -10.20
CA MET A 194 9.64 19.55 -11.26
C MET A 194 10.46 19.26 -12.51
N LYS A 195 11.48 20.04 -12.87
CA LYS A 195 12.10 19.95 -14.21
C LYS A 195 13.36 19.09 -14.30
N LYS A 196 13.95 18.66 -13.16
CA LYS A 196 15.23 17.91 -13.16
C LYS A 196 15.35 16.79 -12.13
N GLU A 197 14.35 16.59 -11.27
CA GLU A 197 14.43 15.57 -10.21
C GLU A 197 13.89 14.21 -10.66
N SER A 198 14.54 13.14 -10.21
CA SER A 198 14.04 11.77 -10.40
C SER A 198 12.73 11.55 -9.65
N SER A 199 11.90 10.62 -10.14
CA SER A 199 10.64 10.22 -9.50
C SER A 199 10.82 9.88 -8.01
N ARG A 200 11.91 9.19 -7.66
CA ARG A 200 12.28 8.90 -6.27
C ARG A 200 12.53 10.16 -5.43
N HIS A 201 13.25 11.15 -5.95
CA HIS A 201 13.55 12.37 -5.20
C HIS A 201 12.30 13.22 -5.01
N LEU A 202 11.51 13.39 -6.08
CA LEU A 202 10.23 14.10 -6.03
C LEU A 202 9.28 13.47 -5.00
N LEU A 203 9.15 12.14 -5.00
CA LEU A 203 8.33 11.43 -4.00
C LEU A 203 8.82 11.68 -2.56
N LYS A 204 10.14 11.65 -2.31
CA LYS A 204 10.68 11.94 -0.98
C LYS A 204 10.37 13.37 -0.52
N GLN A 205 10.43 14.35 -1.42
CA GLN A 205 10.03 15.71 -1.11
C GLN A 205 8.54 15.78 -0.78
N ILE A 206 7.68 15.14 -1.60
CA ILE A 206 6.23 15.07 -1.35
C ILE A 206 5.95 14.46 0.03
N GLN A 207 6.57 13.33 0.36
CA GLN A 207 6.43 12.67 1.67
C GLN A 207 6.81 13.60 2.82
N ARG A 208 8.00 14.21 2.75
CA ARG A 208 8.50 15.11 3.79
C ARG A 208 7.56 16.30 3.98
N THR A 209 7.18 16.96 2.90
CA THR A 209 6.35 18.17 2.96
C THR A 209 4.93 17.84 3.41
N ALA A 210 4.32 16.76 2.91
CA ALA A 210 2.99 16.33 3.32
C ALA A 210 2.92 15.99 4.82
N VAL A 211 3.95 15.32 5.36
CA VAL A 211 4.03 15.00 6.79
C VAL A 211 4.30 16.25 7.63
N LEU A 212 5.25 17.10 7.23
CA LEU A 212 5.65 18.29 7.98
C LEU A 212 4.52 19.32 8.08
N HIS A 213 3.75 19.52 7.00
CA HIS A 213 2.68 20.50 6.92
C HIS A 213 1.27 19.91 7.12
N ASP A 214 1.19 18.66 7.58
CA ASP A 214 -0.07 17.96 7.87
C ASP A 214 -1.09 17.98 6.72
N ILE A 215 -0.63 17.73 5.49
CA ILE A 215 -1.49 17.72 4.30
C ILE A 215 -2.32 16.44 4.28
N VAL A 216 -3.47 16.46 4.98
CA VAL A 216 -4.35 15.31 5.24
C VAL A 216 -4.63 14.49 3.99
N TYR A 217 -4.99 15.14 2.89
CA TYR A 217 -5.33 14.47 1.62
C TYR A 217 -4.20 13.54 1.11
N LEU A 218 -2.95 13.98 1.20
CA LEU A 218 -1.80 13.15 0.83
C LEU A 218 -1.41 12.18 1.95
N LYS A 219 -1.50 12.61 3.22
CA LYS A 219 -1.24 11.74 4.38
C LYS A 219 -2.17 10.54 4.43
N GLU A 220 -3.37 10.64 3.91
CA GLU A 220 -4.31 9.51 3.78
C GLU A 220 -4.17 8.76 2.45
N SER A 221 -3.29 9.19 1.55
CA SER A 221 -3.04 8.49 0.30
C SER A 221 -2.18 7.24 0.52
N THR A 222 -2.60 6.14 -0.09
CA THR A 222 -1.80 4.90 -0.18
C THR A 222 -0.50 5.12 -0.94
N ALA A 223 -0.53 5.92 -2.02
CA ALA A 223 0.62 6.25 -2.85
C ALA A 223 1.79 6.82 -2.05
N LEU A 224 1.48 7.61 -1.03
CA LEU A 224 2.49 8.22 -0.16
C LEU A 224 3.36 7.17 0.56
N GLY A 225 2.79 6.01 0.93
CA GLY A 225 3.50 4.96 1.64
C GLY A 225 3.97 3.79 0.77
N GLU A 226 3.22 3.46 -0.29
CA GLU A 226 3.46 2.24 -1.07
C GLU A 226 4.38 2.42 -2.26
N LEU A 227 4.36 3.58 -2.93
CA LEU A 227 5.19 3.82 -4.13
C LEU A 227 6.70 3.63 -3.87
N PRO A 228 7.29 4.03 -2.73
CA PRO A 228 8.71 3.77 -2.44
C PRO A 228 9.08 2.28 -2.36
N ALA A 229 8.11 1.38 -2.17
CA ALA A 229 8.35 -0.05 -2.06
C ALA A 229 8.61 -0.71 -3.43
N TRP A 230 8.15 -0.07 -4.51
CA TRP A 230 8.47 -0.46 -5.89
C TRP A 230 9.81 0.18 -6.22
N GLN A 231 10.74 -0.53 -6.86
CA GLN A 231 12.10 -0.02 -7.12
C GLN A 231 12.09 1.07 -8.21
N ILE A 232 11.54 2.22 -7.86
CA ILE A 232 11.44 3.48 -8.63
C ILE A 232 12.71 4.33 -8.47
#